data_AF-A0A3H6J3I0-F1
#
_entry.id   AF-A0A3H6J3I0-F1
#
_cell.length_a   1.000
_cell.length_b   1.000
_cell.length_c   1.000
_cell.angle_alpha   90.00
_cell.angle_beta   90.00
_cell.angle_gamma   90.00
#
_symmetry.space_group_name_H-M   'P 1'
#
loop_
_entity.id
_entity.type
_entity.pdbx_description
1 polymer ?
#
loop_
_entity_poly.entity_id
_entity_poly.type
_entity_poly.pdbx_seq_one_letter_code
_entity_poly.pdbx_strand_id
1 'polypeptide(L)'
;MCFQRKAGLGRYNSTRPEWLAAYRNARCMRSSGKEPDASLSGIAWKAQLIVAHERGRIDSLAVPLDARLIAKNLIDEILAEEN
;
A
#
# COMPACT_ATOMS: atom_id res chain seq x y z
N MET A 1 3.72 -32.78 -21.34
CA MET A 1 4.12 -32.07 -20.11
C MET A 1 3.36 -30.74 -20.05
N CYS A 2 2.48 -30.57 -19.08
CA CYS A 2 1.84 -29.28 -18.82
C CYS A 2 2.84 -28.39 -18.09
N PHE A 3 3.27 -27.29 -18.71
CA PHE A 3 4.08 -26.30 -18.00
C PHE A 3 3.27 -25.77 -16.82
N GLN A 4 3.76 -25.97 -15.59
CA GLN A 4 3.16 -25.36 -14.42
C GLN A 4 3.15 -23.85 -14.63
N ARG A 5 1.95 -23.28 -14.84
CA ARG A 5 1.79 -21.82 -14.89
C ARG A 5 2.31 -21.30 -13.55
N LYS A 6 3.35 -20.47 -13.58
CA LYS A 6 3.77 -19.72 -12.39
C LYS A 6 2.51 -19.06 -11.82
N ALA A 7 2.25 -19.23 -10.52
CA ALA A 7 1.16 -18.56 -9.81
C ALA A 7 1.48 -17.06 -9.68
N GLY A 8 1.56 -16.37 -10.82
CA GLY A 8 1.70 -14.94 -10.88
C GLY A 8 0.32 -14.29 -10.98
N LEU A 9 0.15 -13.09 -10.42
CA LEU A 9 -0.96 -12.24 -10.86
C LEU A 9 -0.73 -12.00 -12.35
N GLY A 10 -1.52 -12.65 -13.22
CA GLY A 10 -1.21 -12.77 -14.66
C GLY A 10 -0.75 -11.48 -15.35
N ARG A 11 -1.23 -10.31 -14.90
CA ARG A 11 -0.90 -8.97 -15.44
C ARG A 11 0.47 -8.40 -15.04
N TYR A 12 1.11 -8.96 -14.02
CA TYR A 12 2.29 -8.39 -13.36
C TYR A 12 3.53 -9.28 -13.41
N ASN A 13 3.43 -10.52 -13.94
CA ASN A 13 4.54 -11.49 -13.98
C ASN A 13 5.23 -11.68 -12.62
N SER A 14 4.53 -11.43 -11.52
CA SER A 14 5.04 -11.48 -10.17
C SER A 14 4.14 -12.31 -9.28
N THR A 15 4.71 -12.86 -8.22
CA THR A 15 3.93 -13.49 -7.17
C THR A 15 3.12 -12.44 -6.39
N ARG A 16 2.08 -12.88 -5.67
CA ARG A 16 1.29 -11.99 -4.80
C ARG A 16 2.15 -11.32 -3.71
N PRO A 17 3.08 -12.02 -3.04
CA PRO A 17 3.99 -11.40 -2.07
C PRO A 17 4.87 -10.30 -2.68
N GLU A 18 5.44 -10.53 -3.86
CA GLU A 18 6.26 -9.54 -4.58
C GLU A 18 5.47 -8.28 -4.92
N TRP A 19 4.25 -8.45 -5.41
CA TRP A 19 3.36 -7.32 -5.70
C TRP A 19 3.04 -6.52 -4.44
N LEU A 20 2.70 -7.20 -3.34
CA LEU A 20 2.39 -6.54 -2.06
C LEU A 20 3.58 -5.77 -1.50
N ALA A 21 4.79 -6.33 -1.60
CA ALA A 21 6.01 -5.66 -1.17
C ALA A 21 6.28 -4.40 -2.02
N ALA A 22 6.21 -4.51 -3.34
CA ALA A 22 6.40 -3.39 -4.26
C ALA A 22 5.35 -2.28 -4.04
N TYR A 23 4.08 -2.67 -3.85
CA TYR A 23 2.98 -1.73 -3.59
C TYR A 23 3.15 -1.00 -2.25
N ARG A 24 3.54 -1.69 -1.18
CA ARG A 24 3.84 -1.03 0.11
C ARG A 24 4.99 -0.03 -0.01
N ASN A 25 6.07 -0.41 -0.69
CA ASN A 25 7.22 0.48 -0.89
C ASN A 25 6.81 1.75 -1.67
N ALA A 26 6.08 1.58 -2.77
CA ALA A 26 5.55 2.70 -3.55
C ALA A 26 4.71 3.68 -2.70
N ARG A 27 3.95 3.18 -1.73
CA ARG A 27 3.14 4.00 -0.82
C ARG A 27 3.98 4.78 0.18
N CYS A 28 5.01 4.16 0.76
CA CYS A 28 5.97 4.87 1.63
C CYS A 28 6.73 5.96 0.85
N MET A 29 7.11 5.68 -0.40
CA MET A 29 7.77 6.66 -1.25
C MET A 29 6.83 7.84 -1.57
N ARG A 30 5.56 7.56 -1.88
CA ARG A 30 4.55 8.60 -2.12
C ARG A 30 4.28 9.43 -0.87
N SER A 31 4.22 8.83 0.32
CA SER A 31 4.04 9.57 1.58
C SER A 31 5.23 10.48 1.88
N SER A 32 6.43 10.14 1.40
CA SER A 32 7.61 11.01 1.45
C SER A 32 7.62 12.14 0.41
N GLY A 33 6.56 12.27 -0.42
CA GLY A 33 6.43 13.31 -1.44
C GLY A 33 7.17 13.05 -2.74
N LYS A 34 7.72 11.84 -2.94
CA LYS A 34 8.46 11.50 -4.16
C LYS A 34 7.51 11.18 -5.31
N GLU A 35 7.90 11.61 -6.51
CA GLU A 35 7.24 11.25 -7.76
C GLU A 35 7.67 9.87 -8.26
N PRO A 36 6.88 9.24 -9.15
CA PRO A 36 7.27 7.99 -9.79
C PRO A 36 8.62 8.13 -10.52
N ASP A 37 9.53 7.19 -10.28
CA ASP A 37 10.83 7.12 -10.93
C ASP A 37 10.78 6.27 -12.19
N ALA A 38 10.86 6.93 -13.36
CA ALA A 38 10.79 6.30 -14.67
C ALA A 38 11.99 5.39 -14.99
N SER A 39 13.05 5.40 -14.18
CA SER A 39 14.17 4.45 -14.31
C SER A 39 13.81 3.04 -13.81
N LEU A 40 12.74 2.92 -13.01
CA LEU A 40 12.27 1.64 -12.53
C LEU A 40 11.56 0.87 -13.66
N SER A 41 11.58 -0.46 -13.56
CA SER A 41 10.90 -1.34 -14.51
C SER A 41 10.07 -2.41 -13.78
N GLY A 42 9.23 -3.12 -14.54
CA GLY A 42 8.45 -4.24 -14.02
C GLY A 42 7.41 -3.83 -12.97
N ILE A 43 7.36 -4.55 -11.86
CA ILE A 43 6.34 -4.35 -10.82
C ILE A 43 6.55 -3.09 -9.98
N ALA A 44 7.79 -2.66 -9.78
CA ALA A 44 8.10 -1.48 -9.00
C ALA A 44 7.57 -0.21 -9.69
N TRP A 45 7.84 -0.08 -10.99
CA TRP A 45 7.33 1.02 -11.80
C TRP A 45 5.80 1.06 -11.83
N LYS A 46 5.17 -0.09 -12.09
CA LYS A 46 3.70 -0.19 -12.08
C LYS A 46 3.11 0.17 -10.72
N ALA A 47 3.71 -0.31 -9.63
CA ALA A 47 3.25 0.00 -8.28
C ALA A 47 3.31 1.51 -8.00
N GLN A 48 4.40 2.19 -8.39
CA GLN A 48 4.52 3.64 -8.24
C GLN A 48 3.49 4.41 -9.07
N LEU A 49 3.29 4.03 -10.34
CA LEU A 49 2.29 4.66 -11.19
C LEU A 49 0.87 4.50 -10.62
N ILE A 50 0.52 3.30 -10.16
CA ILE A 50 -0.78 3.05 -9.54
C ILE A 50 -0.94 3.92 -8.29
N VAL A 51 0.04 3.92 -7.39
CA VAL A 51 -0.04 4.71 -6.14
C VAL A 51 -0.08 6.22 -6.41
N ALA A 52 0.64 6.71 -7.43
CA ALA A 52 0.68 8.14 -7.74
C ALA A 52 -0.59 8.64 -8.44
N HIS A 53 -1.26 7.77 -9.22
CA HIS A 53 -2.38 8.16 -10.08
C HIS A 53 -3.73 7.50 -9.72
N GLU A 54 -3.79 6.57 -8.76
CA GLU A 54 -5.07 6.06 -8.26
C GLU A 54 -5.84 7.18 -7.55
N ARG A 55 -7.01 7.49 -8.13
CA ARG A 55 -7.91 8.53 -7.64
C ARG A 55 -8.51 8.16 -6.29
N GLY A 56 -8.25 8.99 -5.29
CA GLY A 56 -9.23 9.37 -4.28
C GLY A 56 -9.66 8.31 -3.25
N ARG A 57 -8.96 7.19 -3.11
CA ARG A 57 -9.14 6.34 -1.93
C ARG A 57 -8.24 6.84 -0.82
N ILE A 58 -8.85 7.11 0.35
CA ILE A 58 -8.12 7.30 1.60
C ILE A 58 -7.27 6.04 1.78
N ASP A 59 -5.98 6.22 1.65
CA ASP A 59 -5.05 5.14 1.81
C ASP A 59 -5.09 4.69 3.29
N SER A 60 -5.42 3.43 3.54
CA SER A 60 -5.47 2.86 4.89
C SER A 60 -4.13 2.81 5.62
N LEU A 61 -3.00 3.00 4.93
CA LEU A 61 -1.70 3.27 5.57
C LEU A 61 -1.25 4.73 5.45
N ALA A 62 -2.06 5.64 4.92
CA ALA A 62 -1.76 7.08 5.04
C ALA A 62 -1.96 7.57 6.48
N VAL A 63 -2.79 6.91 7.27
CA VAL A 63 -2.91 7.20 8.70
C VAL A 63 -1.80 6.45 9.46
N PRO A 64 -0.89 7.16 10.15
CA PRO A 64 0.16 6.53 10.96
C PRO A 64 -0.44 5.58 12.00
N LEU A 65 0.27 4.49 12.30
CA LEU A 65 -0.17 3.54 13.34
C LEU A 65 -0.36 4.24 14.69
N ASP A 66 0.54 5.17 15.03
CA ASP A 66 0.49 5.93 16.27
C ASP A 66 -0.78 6.79 16.33
N ALA A 67 -1.14 7.44 15.23
CA ALA A 67 -2.38 8.23 15.14
C ALA A 67 -3.63 7.34 15.31
N ARG A 68 -3.59 6.11 14.79
CA ARG A 68 -4.69 5.14 14.99
C ARG A 68 -4.78 4.65 16.44
N LEU A 69 -3.65 4.45 17.10
CA LEU A 69 -3.58 4.06 18.50
C LEU A 69 -4.11 5.17 19.41
N ILE A 70 -3.67 6.41 19.19
CA ILE A 70 -4.13 7.59 19.93
C ILE A 70 -5.64 7.79 19.74
N ALA A 71 -6.13 7.70 18.49
CA ALA A 71 -7.56 7.83 18.22
C ALA A 71 -8.38 6.74 18.94
N LYS A 72 -7.87 5.51 19.00
CA LYS A 72 -8.53 4.43 19.74
C LYS A 72 -8.60 4.73 21.24
N ASN A 73 -7.49 5.17 21.85
CA ASN A 73 -7.46 5.50 23.28
C ASN A 73 -8.44 6.63 23.61
N LEU A 74 -8.52 7.68 22.78
CA LEU A 74 -9.49 8.76 22.93
C LEU A 74 -10.94 8.27 22.88
N ILE A 75 -11.25 7.36 21.95
CA ILE A 75 -12.60 6.77 21.85
C ILE A 75 -12.91 5.96 23.11
N ASP A 76 -11.94 5.15 23.59
CA ASP A 76 -12.11 4.35 24.80
C ASP A 76 -12.30 5.24 26.04
N GLU A 77 -11.63 6.40 26.12
CA GLU A 77 -11.82 7.41 27.18
C GLU A 77 -13.23 8.05 27.15
N ILE A 78 -13.70 8.49 25.98
CA ILE A 78 -15.04 9.09 25.83
C ILE A 78 -16.13 8.09 26.24
N LEU A 79 -16.02 6.84 25.81
CA LEU A 79 -16.98 5.78 26.17
C LEU A 79 -16.95 5.44 27.66
N ALA A 80 -15.82 5.66 28.34
CA ALA A 80 -15.70 5.47 29.78
C ALA A 80 -16.32 6.64 30.58
N GLU A 81 -16.36 7.85 30.02
CA GLU A 81 -17.00 9.02 30.66
C GLU A 81 -18.53 9.04 30.50
N GLU A 82 -19.08 8.38 29.48
CA GLU A 82 -20.53 8.28 29.23
C GLU A 82 -21.24 7.19 30.07
N ASN A 83 -20.51 6.39 30.85
CA ASN A 83 -21.05 5.37 31.76
C ASN A 83 -20.90 5.76 33.23
#